data_AF-A0A9D1I1H5-F1
#
_entry.id   AF-A0A9D1I1H5-F1
#
_cell.length_a   1.000
_cell.length_b   1.000
_cell.length_c   1.000
_cell.angle_alpha   90.00
_cell.angle_beta   90.00
_cell.angle_gamma   90.00
#
_symmetry.space_group_name_H-M   'P 1'
#
loop_
_entity.id
_entity.type
_entity.pdbx_description
1 polymer ?
#
loop_
_entity_poly.entity_id
_entity_poly.type
_entity_poly.pdbx_seq_one_letter_code
_entity_poly.pdbx_strand_id
1 'polypeptide(L)'
;MAHEILSVKLCELDKRISRLKGNIQLSEMEDPDSLEEEIRRLEKETFVSRTALQDNIKRSRSSTMKAVSSAYEEISKITGEVREKIYGTDRQNTMETSAEQQILLAEYILDFALQTVQEALLISMKAIWLQRKQEEKENG
;
A
#
# COMPACT_ATOMS: atom_id res chain seq x y z
N MET A 1 25.19 -2.53 -6.15
CA MET A 1 24.50 -1.82 -5.04
C MET A 1 22.97 -1.78 -5.19
N ALA A 2 22.38 -1.60 -6.39
CA ALA A 2 20.91 -1.52 -6.47
C ALA A 2 20.21 -2.83 -6.09
N HIS A 3 20.82 -3.98 -6.41
CA HIS A 3 20.30 -5.30 -6.03
C HIS A 3 20.13 -5.47 -4.50
N GLU A 4 21.10 -5.00 -3.71
CA GLU A 4 21.04 -5.07 -2.24
C GLU A 4 19.94 -4.17 -1.67
N ILE A 5 19.84 -2.93 -2.15
CA ILE A 5 18.80 -1.97 -1.72
C ILE A 5 17.40 -2.50 -2.05
N LEU A 6 17.20 -3.04 -3.26
CA LEU A 6 15.92 -3.60 -3.69
C LEU A 6 15.56 -4.86 -2.90
N SER A 7 16.55 -5.71 -2.58
CA SER A 7 16.34 -6.92 -1.76
C SER A 7 15.89 -6.58 -0.34
N VAL A 8 16.47 -5.55 0.29
CA VAL A 8 16.04 -5.06 1.61
C VAL A 8 14.60 -4.56 1.56
N LYS A 9 14.24 -3.79 0.52
CA LYS A 9 12.88 -3.28 0.36
C LYS A 9 11.84 -4.38 0.14
N LEU A 10 12.19 -5.43 -0.61
CA LEU A 10 11.33 -6.60 -0.78
C LEU A 10 11.15 -7.38 0.54
N CYS A 11 12.20 -7.49 1.36
CA CYS A 11 12.09 -8.11 2.69
C CYS A 11 11.17 -7.31 3.64
N GLU A 12 11.25 -5.98 3.62
CA GLU A 12 10.31 -5.12 4.37
C GLU A 12 8.86 -5.33 3.91
N LEU A 13 8.64 -5.47 2.60
CA LEU A 13 7.32 -5.73 2.02
C LEU A 13 6.78 -7.10 2.44
N ASP A 14 7.59 -8.15 2.36
CA ASP A 14 7.23 -9.51 2.74
C ASP A 14 6.81 -9.61 4.22
N LYS A 15 7.53 -8.93 5.12
CA LYS A 15 7.15 -8.82 6.53
C LYS A 15 5.80 -8.15 6.73
N ARG A 16 5.52 -7.08 5.98
CA ARG A 16 4.24 -6.35 6.07
C ARG A 16 3.08 -7.18 5.53
N ILE A 17 3.28 -7.90 4.43
CA ILE A 17 2.27 -8.81 3.87
C ILE A 17 2.01 -9.98 4.85
N SER A 18 3.06 -10.56 5.41
CA SER A 18 2.94 -11.63 6.41
C SER A 18 2.15 -11.19 7.64
N ARG A 19 2.37 -9.95 8.12
CA ARG A 19 1.61 -9.37 9.23
C ARG A 19 0.14 -9.12 8.85
N LEU A 20 -0.12 -8.58 7.66
CA LEU A 20 -1.48 -8.39 7.16
C LEU A 20 -2.26 -9.71 7.16
N LYS A 21 -1.63 -10.78 6.63
CA LYS A 21 -2.20 -12.12 6.64
C LYS A 21 -2.50 -12.61 8.05
N GLY A 22 -1.55 -12.43 8.98
CA GLY A 22 -1.74 -12.82 10.38
C GLY A 22 -2.92 -12.10 11.04
N ASN A 23 -3.07 -10.80 10.80
CA ASN A 23 -4.17 -10.01 11.37
C ASN A 23 -5.54 -10.46 10.86
N ILE A 24 -5.68 -10.77 9.56
CA ILE A 24 -6.95 -11.28 9.01
C ILE A 24 -7.30 -12.62 9.68
N GLN A 25 -6.32 -13.52 9.82
CA GLN A 25 -6.54 -14.84 10.46
C GLN A 25 -6.87 -14.74 11.95
N LEU A 26 -6.27 -13.79 12.67
CA LEU A 26 -6.58 -13.55 14.08
C LEU A 26 -7.95 -12.92 14.27
N SER A 27 -8.35 -12.02 13.37
CA SER A 27 -9.68 -11.37 13.41
C SER A 27 -10.85 -12.34 13.25
N GLU A 28 -10.62 -13.54 12.68
CA GLU A 28 -11.62 -14.61 12.59
C GLU A 28 -11.87 -15.31 13.94
N MET A 29 -10.95 -15.17 14.90
CA MET A 29 -10.99 -15.85 16.21
C MET A 29 -11.15 -14.92 17.41
N GLU A 30 -11.11 -13.60 17.21
CA GLU A 30 -11.20 -12.58 18.27
C GLU A 30 -12.65 -12.18 18.57
N ASP A 31 -12.92 -11.79 19.81
CA ASP A 31 -14.18 -11.18 20.19
C ASP A 31 -14.32 -9.75 19.62
N PRO A 32 -15.54 -9.21 19.50
CA PRO A 32 -15.76 -7.90 18.86
C PRO A 32 -15.02 -6.73 19.51
N ASP A 33 -14.78 -6.75 20.83
CA ASP A 33 -14.11 -5.66 21.53
C ASP A 33 -12.60 -5.67 21.24
N SER A 34 -12.00 -6.87 21.23
CA SER A 34 -10.60 -7.07 20.81
C SER A 34 -10.37 -6.64 19.35
N LEU A 35 -11.33 -6.92 18.46
CA LEU A 35 -11.26 -6.52 17.06
C LEU A 35 -11.31 -4.98 16.90
N GLU A 36 -12.12 -4.28 17.69
CA GLU A 36 -12.18 -2.82 17.64
C GLU A 36 -10.85 -2.17 18.06
N GLU A 37 -10.18 -2.71 19.08
CA GLU A 37 -8.85 -2.25 19.49
C GLU A 37 -7.80 -2.47 18.40
N GLU A 38 -7.83 -3.63 17.73
CA GLU A 38 -6.95 -3.95 16.62
C GLU A 38 -7.14 -2.99 15.44
N ILE A 39 -8.40 -2.69 15.08
CA ILE A 39 -8.74 -1.72 14.03
C ILE A 39 -8.15 -0.34 14.36
N ARG A 40 -8.38 0.17 15.58
CA ARG A 40 -7.83 1.48 16.01
C ARG A 40 -6.30 1.51 15.94
N ARG A 41 -5.65 0.41 16.32
CA ARG A 41 -4.19 0.28 16.22
C ARG A 41 -3.72 0.36 14.77
N LEU A 42 -4.40 -0.36 13.86
CA LEU A 42 -4.08 -0.37 12.43
C LEU A 42 -4.31 0.97 11.75
N GLU A 43 -5.37 1.69 12.11
CA GLU A 43 -5.62 3.04 11.63
C GLU A 43 -4.48 3.99 12.00
N LYS A 44 -4.03 3.94 13.27
CA LYS A 44 -2.91 4.75 13.75
C LYS A 44 -1.61 4.41 13.04
N GLU A 45 -1.29 3.13 12.89
CA GLU A 45 -0.08 2.70 12.18
C GLU A 45 -0.08 3.13 10.71
N THR A 46 -1.23 2.95 10.04
CA THR A 46 -1.42 3.37 8.65
C THR A 46 -1.24 4.87 8.49
N PHE A 47 -1.81 5.66 9.41
CA PHE A 47 -1.64 7.11 9.43
C PHE A 47 -0.18 7.51 9.57
N VAL A 48 0.52 6.98 10.58
CA VAL A 48 1.94 7.28 10.83
C VAL A 48 2.81 6.89 9.63
N SER A 49 2.59 5.71 9.05
CA SER A 49 3.34 5.25 7.87
C SER A 49 3.10 6.15 6.65
N ARG A 50 1.86 6.60 6.44
CA ARG A 50 1.51 7.52 5.34
C ARG A 50 2.21 8.87 5.51
N THR A 51 2.18 9.44 6.72
CA THR A 51 2.84 10.72 7.01
C THR A 51 4.35 10.62 6.80
N ALA A 52 4.99 9.56 7.32
CA ALA A 52 6.42 9.34 7.15
C ALA A 52 6.82 9.22 5.67
N LEU A 53 6.00 8.54 4.85
CA LEU A 53 6.22 8.45 3.41
C LEU A 53 6.10 9.82 2.73
N GLN A 54 5.07 10.60 3.06
CA GLN A 54 4.89 11.95 2.53
C GLN A 54 6.05 12.88 2.90
N ASP A 55 6.56 12.81 4.13
CA ASP A 55 7.70 13.61 4.56
C ASP A 55 8.99 13.22 3.83
N ASN A 56 9.19 11.92 3.59
CA ASN A 56 10.32 11.42 2.79
C ASN A 56 10.24 11.88 1.33
N ILE A 57 9.03 11.86 0.75
CA ILE A 57 8.79 12.37 -0.60
C ILE A 57 9.11 13.87 -0.67
N LYS A 58 8.60 14.69 0.27
CA LYS A 58 8.82 16.14 0.31
C LYS A 58 10.29 16.54 0.49
N ARG A 59 11.07 15.74 1.23
CA ARG A 59 12.50 16.00 1.47
C ARG A 59 13.41 15.65 0.30
N SER A 60 12.92 14.85 -0.66
CA SER A 60 13.72 14.44 -1.82
C SER A 60 13.83 15.54 -2.87
N ARG A 61 15.05 15.77 -3.37
CA ARG A 61 15.33 16.78 -4.42
C ARG A 61 15.26 16.21 -5.85
N SER A 62 14.98 14.92 -6.01
CA SER A 62 14.94 14.26 -7.32
C SER A 62 13.68 14.62 -8.10
N SER A 63 13.81 14.92 -9.40
CA SER A 63 12.68 15.12 -10.31
C SER A 63 11.76 13.89 -10.40
N THR A 64 12.33 12.69 -10.29
CA THR A 64 11.57 11.43 -10.19
C THR A 64 10.70 11.41 -8.93
N MET A 65 11.20 11.90 -7.80
CA MET A 65 10.42 11.91 -6.55
C MET A 65 9.28 12.93 -6.58
N LYS A 66 9.44 14.05 -7.31
CA LYS A 66 8.35 15.01 -7.52
C LYS A 66 7.19 14.39 -8.30
N ALA A 67 7.48 13.61 -9.35
CA ALA A 67 6.47 12.89 -10.11
C ALA A 67 5.74 11.85 -9.23
N VAL A 68 6.50 11.09 -8.42
CA VAL A 68 5.94 10.14 -7.46
C VAL A 68 5.06 10.86 -6.42
N SER A 69 5.46 12.03 -5.91
CA SER A 69 4.65 12.84 -4.98
C SER A 69 3.29 13.20 -5.56
N SER A 70 3.27 13.71 -6.79
CA SER A 70 2.04 14.12 -7.47
C SER A 70 1.08 12.94 -7.62
N ALA A 71 1.59 11.78 -8.05
CA ALA A 71 0.79 10.57 -8.19
C ALA A 71 0.20 10.11 -6.85
N TYR A 72 0.97 10.18 -5.75
CA TYR A 72 0.48 9.83 -4.42
C TYR A 72 -0.62 10.76 -3.91
N GLU A 73 -0.54 12.05 -4.20
CA GLU A 73 -1.57 13.03 -3.86
C GLU A 73 -2.87 12.76 -4.63
N GLU A 74 -2.77 12.46 -5.92
CA GLU A 74 -3.93 12.08 -6.75
C GLU A 74 -4.59 10.80 -6.27
N ILE A 75 -3.81 9.75 -5.99
CA ILE A 75 -4.33 8.48 -5.43
C ILE A 75 -5.02 8.74 -4.09
N SER A 76 -4.44 9.56 -3.22
CA SER A 76 -5.04 9.90 -1.92
C SER A 76 -6.38 10.61 -2.08
N LYS A 77 -6.49 11.53 -3.05
CA LYS A 77 -7.72 12.24 -3.37
C LYS A 77 -8.80 11.30 -3.89
N ILE A 78 -8.47 10.47 -4.90
CA ILE A 78 -9.39 9.48 -5.48
C ILE A 78 -9.87 8.49 -4.41
N THR A 79 -8.97 8.01 -3.55
CA THR A 79 -9.32 7.10 -2.45
C THR A 79 -10.30 7.75 -1.47
N GLY A 80 -10.13 9.04 -1.18
CA GLY A 80 -11.09 9.82 -0.38
C GLY A 80 -12.46 9.96 -1.06
N GLU A 81 -12.49 10.27 -2.36
CA GLU A 81 -13.74 10.38 -3.13
C GLU A 81 -14.50 9.05 -3.22
N VAL A 82 -13.80 7.93 -3.42
CA VAL A 82 -14.39 6.59 -3.45
C VAL A 82 -14.98 6.25 -2.07
N ARG A 83 -14.24 6.54 -1.00
CA ARG A 83 -14.72 6.39 0.38
C ARG A 83 -16.02 7.17 0.58
N GLU A 84 -16.05 8.47 0.27
CA GLU A 84 -17.26 9.29 0.43
C GLU A 84 -18.45 8.77 -0.39
N LYS A 85 -18.23 8.22 -1.60
CA LYS A 85 -19.33 7.62 -2.39
C LYS A 85 -19.89 6.35 -1.75
N ILE A 86 -19.03 5.51 -1.17
CA ILE A 86 -19.42 4.24 -0.53
C ILE A 86 -20.09 4.50 0.82
N TYR A 87 -19.60 5.45 1.62
CA TYR A 87 -20.11 5.72 2.97
C TYR A 87 -21.14 6.86 3.03
N GLY A 88 -21.24 7.69 1.98
CA GLY A 88 -22.10 8.87 1.92
C GLY A 88 -23.47 8.65 1.26
N THR A 89 -23.75 7.46 0.70
CA THR A 89 -25.04 7.16 0.05
C THR A 89 -25.95 6.32 0.97
N ASP A 90 -27.07 6.92 1.38
CA ASP A 90 -28.25 6.38 2.08
C ASP A 90 -28.09 5.47 3.30
N ARG A 91 -28.32 6.05 4.48
CA ARG A 91 -28.51 5.40 5.80
C ARG A 91 -29.78 4.54 5.91
N GLN A 92 -30.50 4.29 4.82
CA GLN A 92 -31.85 3.73 4.85
C GLN A 92 -31.98 2.31 4.28
N ASN A 93 -30.91 1.72 3.73
CA ASN A 93 -30.90 0.32 3.34
C ASN A 93 -29.78 -0.45 4.06
N THR A 94 -30.20 -1.20 5.09
CA THR A 94 -29.64 -2.49 5.57
C THR A 94 -28.14 -2.55 5.95
N MET A 95 -27.88 -2.67 7.27
CA MET A 95 -26.56 -2.99 7.84
C MET A 95 -25.84 -4.17 7.15
N GLU A 96 -26.58 -5.18 6.67
CA GLU A 96 -26.03 -6.33 5.93
C GLU A 96 -25.45 -5.93 4.57
N THR A 97 -26.12 -5.04 3.84
CA THR A 97 -25.63 -4.50 2.55
C THR A 97 -24.37 -3.65 2.75
N SER A 98 -24.26 -2.97 3.90
CA SER A 98 -23.05 -2.23 4.25
C SER A 98 -21.86 -3.14 4.57
N ALA A 99 -22.08 -4.30 5.20
CA ALA A 99 -21.03 -5.27 5.50
C ALA A 99 -20.52 -5.97 4.24
N GLU A 100 -21.42 -6.45 3.38
CA GLU A 100 -21.06 -7.07 2.09
C GLU A 100 -20.30 -6.10 1.19
N GLN A 101 -20.74 -4.84 1.10
CA GLN A 101 -20.02 -3.80 0.37
C GLN A 101 -18.62 -3.51 0.93
N GLN A 102 -18.44 -3.60 2.26
CA GLN A 102 -17.14 -3.44 2.89
C GLN A 102 -16.20 -4.62 2.60
N ILE A 103 -16.72 -5.85 2.60
CA ILE A 103 -15.95 -7.04 2.21
C ILE A 103 -15.53 -6.93 0.74
N LEU A 104 -16.46 -6.58 -0.15
CA LEU A 104 -16.18 -6.40 -1.57
C LEU A 104 -15.14 -5.29 -1.82
N LEU A 105 -15.25 -4.17 -1.10
CA LEU A 105 -14.23 -3.12 -1.15
C LEU A 105 -12.87 -3.63 -0.69
N ALA A 106 -12.82 -4.39 0.42
CA ALA A 106 -11.58 -4.96 0.93
C ALA A 106 -10.94 -5.91 -0.10
N GLU A 107 -11.73 -6.76 -0.75
CA GLU A 107 -11.29 -7.64 -1.84
C GLU A 107 -10.65 -6.84 -2.99
N TYR A 108 -11.36 -5.84 -3.53
CA TYR A 108 -10.82 -5.01 -4.62
C TYR A 108 -9.55 -4.26 -4.21
N ILE A 109 -9.46 -3.77 -2.97
CA ILE A 109 -8.26 -3.09 -2.47
C ILE A 109 -7.08 -4.07 -2.37
N LEU A 110 -7.31 -5.32 -1.97
CA LEU A 110 -6.29 -6.37 -1.95
C LEU A 110 -5.81 -6.69 -3.38
N ASP A 111 -6.71 -6.78 -4.36
CA ASP A 111 -6.36 -6.97 -5.76
C ASP A 111 -5.52 -5.81 -6.32
N PHE A 112 -5.87 -4.56 -5.98
CA PHE A 112 -5.05 -3.41 -6.35
C PHE A 112 -3.68 -3.42 -5.69
N ALA A 113 -3.60 -3.85 -4.42
CA ALA A 113 -2.32 -4.00 -3.74
C ALA A 113 -1.44 -5.03 -4.46
N LEU A 114 -2.00 -6.17 -4.88
CA LEU A 114 -1.28 -7.18 -5.65
C LEU A 114 -0.76 -6.63 -6.98
N GLN A 115 -1.58 -5.90 -7.73
CA GLN A 115 -1.15 -5.25 -8.98
C GLN A 115 0.01 -4.28 -8.74
N THR A 116 -0.06 -3.47 -7.68
CA THR A 116 1.00 -2.51 -7.32
C THR A 116 2.32 -3.22 -7.00
N VAL A 117 2.26 -4.36 -6.31
CA VAL A 117 3.43 -5.21 -6.02
C VAL A 117 4.05 -5.77 -7.30
N GLN A 118 3.23 -6.23 -8.24
CA GLN A 118 3.70 -6.72 -9.55
C GLN A 118 4.37 -5.62 -10.37
N GLU A 119 3.81 -4.40 -10.37
CA GLU A 119 4.42 -3.26 -11.04
C GLU A 119 5.76 -2.86 -10.39
N ALA A 120 5.82 -2.85 -9.06
CA ALA A 120 7.07 -2.59 -8.33
C ALA A 120 8.16 -3.60 -8.69
N LEU A 121 7.81 -4.89 -8.84
CA LEU A 121 8.74 -5.92 -9.29
C LEU A 121 9.23 -5.63 -10.72
N LEU A 122 8.33 -5.30 -11.65
CA LEU A 122 8.69 -4.99 -13.03
C LEU A 122 9.68 -3.81 -13.11
N ILE A 123 9.41 -2.73 -12.38
CA ILE A 123 10.29 -1.55 -12.33
C ILE A 123 11.65 -1.93 -11.72
N SER A 124 11.66 -2.73 -10.66
CA SER A 124 12.89 -3.22 -10.01
C SER A 124 13.75 -4.03 -10.97
N MET A 125 13.14 -4.94 -11.74
CA MET A 125 13.84 -5.74 -12.75
C MET A 125 14.42 -4.87 -13.87
N LYS A 126 13.67 -3.87 -14.34
CA LYS A 126 14.16 -2.89 -15.32
C LYS A 126 15.35 -2.09 -14.80
N ALA A 127 15.32 -1.68 -13.53
CA ALA A 127 16.42 -0.95 -12.89
C ALA A 127 17.70 -1.82 -12.78
N ILE A 128 17.56 -3.08 -12.36
CA ILE A 128 18.69 -4.03 -12.30
C ILE A 128 19.28 -4.25 -13.70
N TRP A 129 18.44 -4.44 -14.71
CA TRP A 129 18.88 -4.63 -16.10
C TRP A 129 19.64 -3.40 -16.62
N LEU A 130 19.13 -2.18 -16.37
CA LEU A 130 19.81 -0.94 -16.76
C LEU A 130 21.18 -0.80 -16.07
N GLN A 131 21.27 -1.14 -14.78
CA GLN A 131 22.54 -1.10 -14.06
C GLN A 131 23.56 -2.07 -14.68
N ARG A 132 23.17 -3.33 -14.94
CA ARG A 132 24.07 -4.33 -15.54
C ARG A 132 24.55 -3.93 -16.93
N LYS A 133 23.65 -3.41 -17.77
CA LYS A 133 24.00 -2.93 -19.11
C LYS A 133 25.00 -1.76 -19.08
N GLN A 134 24.94 -0.93 -18.04
CA GLN A 134 25.90 0.16 -17.85
C GLN A 134 27.26 -0.38 -17.41
N GLU A 135 27.28 -1.31 -16.46
CA GLU A 135 28.50 -2.00 -15.99
C GLU A 135 29.22 -2.76 -17.13
N GLU A 136 28.47 -3.40 -18.04
CA GLU A 136 29.02 -4.07 -19.23
C GLU A 136 29.69 -3.11 -20.22
N LYS A 137 29.18 -1.88 -20.35
CA LYS A 137 29.77 -0.85 -21.22
C LYS A 137 30.99 -0.15 -20.62
N GLU A 138 31.08 -0.12 -19.29
CA GLU A 138 32.19 0.50 -18.57
C GLU A 138 33.39 -0.45 -18.39
N ASN A 139 33.15 -1.77 -18.46
CA ASN A 139 34.15 -2.82 -18.28
C ASN A 139 34.58 -3.53 -19.58
N GLY A 140 34.01 -3.17 -20.75
CA GLY A 140 34.32 -3.74 -22.06
C GLY A 140 34.96 -2.72 -22.99
#